data_AF-A0A9J6G7T6-F1
#
_entry.id   AF-A0A9J6G7T6-F1
#
_cell.length_a   1.000
_cell.length_b   1.000
_cell.length_c   1.000
_cell.angle_alpha   90.00
_cell.angle_beta   90.00
_cell.angle_gamma   90.00
#
_symmetry.space_group_name_H-M   'P 1'
#
loop_
_entity.id
_entity.type
_entity.pdbx_description
1 polymer ?
#
loop_
_entity_poly.entity_id
_entity_poly.type
_entity_poly.pdbx_seq_one_letter_code
_entity_poly.pdbx_strand_id
1 'polypeptide(L)'
;MAAASSSGIRHGSSWLQRKINLRPQHRGGHLITDEVVKQVPEISQFAVGLFHMQIMHTSASLALNENWDPDVRDDVENFMNKLVPENLPYQHSCEGPDDMPAHIKALLFGSSLSIPITDGKLNLGTWQGIWLCEHRNRAGQCAHPERGTPQGDALLLPFFFPFNFFRCNLYFNITNVLEIWCVVLGPTALAGTELLPSIFFKGTSR
;
A
#
# COMPACT_ATOMS: atom_id res chain seq x y z
N MET A 1 37.39 8.93 -16.48
CA MET A 1 36.75 7.90 -15.64
C MET A 1 35.59 8.55 -14.92
N ALA A 2 34.42 7.92 -14.96
CA ALA A 2 33.14 8.52 -14.62
C ALA A 2 33.03 8.93 -13.15
N ALA A 3 32.43 10.10 -12.91
CA ALA A 3 32.05 10.60 -11.60
C ALA A 3 30.96 9.70 -11.00
N ALA A 4 31.19 9.22 -9.78
CA ALA A 4 30.16 8.54 -9.00
C ALA A 4 29.05 9.54 -8.68
N SER A 5 27.84 9.29 -9.20
CA SER A 5 26.65 10.06 -8.88
C SER A 5 26.23 9.74 -7.44
N SER A 6 26.57 10.62 -6.49
CA SER A 6 26.06 10.58 -5.13
C SER A 6 24.58 10.98 -5.13
N SER A 7 23.69 9.99 -5.33
CA SER A 7 22.25 10.20 -5.28
C SER A 7 21.76 10.29 -3.82
N GLY A 8 21.63 11.52 -3.34
CA GLY A 8 20.33 11.97 -2.82
C GLY A 8 19.90 11.63 -1.39
N ILE A 9 20.66 10.93 -0.55
CA ILE A 9 20.31 10.85 0.89
C ILE A 9 21.07 11.92 1.66
N ARG A 10 20.37 13.00 2.04
CA ARG A 10 20.91 14.02 2.94
C ARG A 10 21.06 13.42 4.33
N HIS A 11 22.29 13.36 4.85
CA HIS A 11 22.58 12.89 6.21
C HIS A 11 21.89 13.81 7.25
N GLY A 12 20.85 13.24 7.87
CA GLY A 12 19.90 13.80 8.84
C GLY A 12 18.80 12.75 9.04
N SER A 13 17.82 12.97 9.92
CA SER A 13 16.62 12.11 10.03
C SER A 13 16.00 11.93 8.64
N SER A 14 16.26 10.78 8.02
CA SER A 14 16.05 10.60 6.59
C SER A 14 14.66 10.04 6.35
N TRP A 15 13.81 10.87 5.75
CA TRP A 15 12.52 10.46 5.23
C TRP A 15 12.71 10.17 3.74
N LEU A 16 12.31 8.98 3.31
CA LEU A 16 12.25 8.62 1.90
C LEU A 16 10.80 8.35 1.54
N GLN A 17 10.28 9.07 0.55
CA GLN A 17 8.96 8.86 0.00
C GLN A 17 9.09 8.47 -1.46
N ARG A 18 8.39 7.41 -1.86
CA ARG A 18 8.37 6.96 -3.24
C ARG A 18 7.00 6.44 -3.61
N LYS A 19 6.54 6.85 -4.78
CA LYS A 19 5.43 6.21 -5.46
C LYS A 19 5.97 5.06 -6.30
N ILE A 20 5.42 3.86 -6.11
CA ILE A 20 5.72 2.70 -6.95
C ILE A 20 4.45 2.25 -7.67
N ASN A 21 4.62 1.57 -8.80
CA ASN A 21 3.51 0.99 -9.52
C ASN A 21 3.66 -0.52 -9.52
N LEU A 22 2.67 -1.21 -8.96
CA LEU A 22 2.62 -2.66 -9.05
C LEU A 22 1.98 -3.08 -10.38
N ARG A 23 2.17 -4.33 -10.78
CA ARG A 23 1.51 -4.93 -11.94
C ARG A 23 0.03 -5.19 -11.64
N PRO A 24 -0.87 -4.93 -12.60
CA PRO A 24 -2.27 -5.30 -12.49
C PRO A 24 -2.47 -6.76 -12.07
N GLN A 25 -3.38 -6.97 -11.12
CA GLN A 25 -3.73 -8.30 -10.64
C GLN A 25 -5.19 -8.59 -10.93
N HIS A 26 -5.50 -9.88 -11.04
CA HIS A 26 -6.88 -10.35 -10.99
C HIS A 26 -7.33 -10.41 -9.53
N ARG A 27 -8.63 -10.60 -9.30
CA ARG A 27 -9.16 -10.80 -7.94
C ARG A 27 -8.42 -11.90 -7.18
N GLY A 28 -8.10 -11.65 -5.93
CA GLY A 28 -7.45 -12.58 -5.01
C GLY A 28 -6.29 -11.95 -4.25
N GLY A 29 -5.59 -12.78 -3.47
CA GLY A 29 -4.37 -12.41 -2.76
C GLY A 29 -3.11 -12.67 -3.59
N HIS A 30 -2.25 -11.67 -3.71
CA HIS A 30 -1.02 -11.73 -4.53
C HIS A 30 0.20 -11.38 -3.71
N LEU A 31 1.21 -12.26 -3.71
CA LEU A 31 2.48 -11.98 -3.07
C LEU A 31 3.27 -10.94 -3.89
N ILE A 32 3.50 -9.77 -3.32
CA ILE A 32 4.15 -8.63 -3.99
C ILE A 32 5.47 -8.19 -3.33
N THR A 33 5.94 -8.91 -2.30
CA THR A 33 7.17 -8.56 -1.55
C THR A 33 8.35 -8.24 -2.46
N ASP A 34 8.67 -9.14 -3.40
CA ASP A 34 9.81 -8.96 -4.30
C ASP A 34 9.64 -7.78 -5.25
N GLU A 35 8.41 -7.54 -5.70
CA GLU A 35 8.09 -6.44 -6.61
C GLU A 35 8.21 -5.09 -5.90
N VAL A 36 7.80 -5.02 -4.63
CA VAL A 36 7.97 -3.84 -3.77
C VAL A 36 9.45 -3.58 -3.52
N VAL A 37 10.21 -4.58 -3.05
CA VAL A 37 11.63 -4.42 -2.70
C VAL A 37 12.46 -4.01 -3.92
N LYS A 38 12.19 -4.58 -5.11
CA LYS A 38 12.87 -4.18 -6.36
C LYS A 38 12.66 -2.72 -6.73
N GLN A 39 11.52 -2.13 -6.37
CA GLN A 39 11.20 -0.72 -6.67
C GLN A 39 11.68 0.26 -5.60
N VAL A 40 12.16 -0.22 -4.45
CA VAL A 40 12.70 0.60 -3.36
C VAL A 40 14.08 0.08 -2.90
N PRO A 41 15.10 0.06 -3.79
CA PRO A 41 16.43 -0.41 -3.43
C PRO A 41 17.10 0.41 -2.31
N GLU A 42 16.65 1.64 -2.08
CA GLU A 42 17.13 2.52 -1.01
C GLU A 42 16.91 1.95 0.38
N ILE A 43 16.02 0.96 0.56
CA ILE A 43 15.85 0.26 1.84
C ILE A 43 17.22 -0.24 2.37
N SER A 44 18.12 -0.65 1.48
CA SER A 44 19.46 -1.15 1.84
C SER A 44 20.37 -0.09 2.48
N GLN A 45 19.99 1.19 2.42
CA GLN A 45 20.77 2.30 2.97
C GLN A 45 20.41 2.59 4.44
N PHE A 46 19.38 1.92 4.99
CA PHE A 46 18.90 2.15 6.36
C PHE A 46 19.26 0.98 7.28
N ALA A 47 20.01 1.25 8.35
CA ALA A 47 20.30 0.25 9.38
C ALA A 47 19.06 -0.07 10.25
N VAL A 48 18.27 0.95 10.61
CA VAL A 48 17.03 0.84 11.38
C VAL A 48 16.01 1.81 10.80
N GLY A 49 14.76 1.39 10.69
CA GLY A 49 13.69 2.26 10.19
C GLY A 49 12.31 1.61 10.25
N LEU A 50 11.33 2.28 9.65
CA LEU A 50 9.95 1.85 9.50
C LEU A 50 9.55 2.05 8.04
N PHE A 51 9.31 0.96 7.34
CA PHE A 51 8.73 0.95 6.02
C PHE A 51 7.21 1.05 6.14
N HIS A 52 6.63 2.19 5.79
CA HIS A 52 5.19 2.37 5.68
C HIS A 52 4.76 2.34 4.21
N MET A 53 3.65 1.69 3.94
CA MET A 53 3.15 1.46 2.59
C MET A 53 1.64 1.65 2.58
N GLN A 54 1.14 2.53 1.72
CA GLN A 54 -0.28 2.82 1.58
C GLN A 54 -0.74 2.60 0.14
N ILE A 55 -1.83 1.87 -0.02
CA ILE A 55 -2.51 1.72 -1.30
C ILE A 55 -3.51 2.85 -1.52
N MET A 56 -3.42 3.49 -2.68
CA MET A 56 -4.30 4.59 -3.06
C MET A 56 -5.55 4.06 -3.78
N HIS A 57 -6.18 3.04 -3.21
CA HIS A 57 -7.38 2.38 -3.72
C HIS A 57 -8.33 2.05 -2.56
N THR A 58 -9.64 2.14 -2.82
CA THR A 58 -10.71 1.92 -1.83
C THR A 58 -11.36 0.56 -1.96
N SER A 59 -11.02 -0.20 -3.00
CA SER A 59 -11.53 -1.53 -3.34
C SER A 59 -10.42 -2.58 -3.44
N ALA A 60 -9.20 -2.23 -3.02
CA ALA A 60 -8.07 -3.14 -2.86
C ALA A 60 -7.40 -2.86 -1.50
N SER A 61 -6.70 -3.84 -0.96
CA SER A 61 -6.08 -3.74 0.36
C SER A 61 -4.69 -4.35 0.40
N LEU A 62 -4.00 -4.13 1.52
CA LEU A 62 -2.70 -4.70 1.81
C LEU A 62 -2.79 -5.59 3.04
N ALA A 63 -2.02 -6.68 3.04
CA ALA A 63 -1.93 -7.58 4.19
C ALA A 63 -0.51 -8.12 4.37
N LEU A 64 -0.19 -8.53 5.59
CA LEU A 64 0.94 -9.42 5.87
C LEU A 64 0.38 -10.80 6.15
N ASN A 65 0.76 -11.79 5.34
CA ASN A 65 0.30 -13.15 5.53
C ASN A 65 1.30 -14.15 4.93
N GLU A 66 0.95 -15.43 4.88
CA GLU A 66 1.83 -16.51 4.47
C GLU A 66 2.46 -16.29 3.08
N ASN A 67 3.76 -16.53 2.94
CA ASN A 67 4.49 -16.36 1.67
C ASN A 67 4.87 -17.67 0.96
N TRP A 68 4.45 -18.81 1.51
CA TRP A 68 4.90 -20.13 1.08
C TRP A 68 3.82 -20.93 0.37
N ASP A 69 2.74 -21.26 1.07
CA ASP A 69 1.67 -22.08 0.52
C ASP A 69 0.68 -21.24 -0.33
N PRO A 70 0.53 -21.51 -1.65
CA PRO A 70 -0.48 -20.86 -2.46
C PRO A 70 -1.92 -21.11 -1.98
N ASP A 71 -2.21 -22.26 -1.36
CA ASP A 71 -3.57 -22.65 -0.98
C ASP A 71 -4.15 -21.68 0.06
N VAL A 72 -3.30 -21.08 0.91
CA VAL A 72 -3.71 -20.06 1.89
C VAL A 72 -4.33 -18.83 1.21
N ARG A 73 -3.86 -18.45 0.02
CA ARG A 73 -4.43 -17.32 -0.74
C ARG A 73 -5.82 -17.63 -1.25
N ASP A 74 -6.01 -18.84 -1.76
CA ASP A 74 -7.28 -19.32 -2.28
C ASP A 74 -8.30 -19.50 -1.14
N ASP A 75 -7.89 -20.07 -0.01
CA ASP A 75 -8.74 -20.24 1.16
C ASP A 75 -9.19 -18.92 1.77
N VAL A 76 -8.28 -17.94 1.87
CA VAL A 76 -8.64 -16.58 2.33
C VAL A 76 -9.65 -15.97 1.38
N GLU A 77 -9.44 -16.02 0.07
CA GLU A 77 -10.40 -15.45 -0.89
C GLU A 77 -11.76 -16.17 -0.84
N ASN A 78 -11.76 -17.50 -0.76
CA ASN A 78 -12.97 -18.31 -0.58
C ASN A 78 -13.73 -17.95 0.69
N PHE A 79 -13.02 -17.70 1.80
CA PHE A 79 -13.64 -17.26 3.05
C PHE A 79 -14.23 -15.85 2.90
N MET A 80 -13.49 -14.91 2.31
CA MET A 80 -13.96 -13.54 2.11
C MET A 80 -15.21 -13.49 1.22
N ASN A 81 -15.33 -14.39 0.24
CA ASN A 81 -16.51 -14.52 -0.61
C ASN A 81 -17.75 -15.03 0.12
N LYS A 82 -17.56 -15.83 1.18
CA LYS A 82 -18.65 -16.26 2.07
C LYS A 82 -19.00 -15.17 3.09
N LEU A 83 -18.01 -14.44 3.58
CA LEU A 83 -18.18 -13.38 4.58
C LEU A 83 -18.83 -12.13 4.00
N VAL A 84 -18.47 -11.77 2.75
CA VAL A 84 -18.98 -10.60 2.03
C VAL A 84 -19.50 -11.02 0.65
N PRO A 85 -20.68 -11.66 0.58
CA PRO A 85 -21.25 -12.14 -0.68
C PRO A 85 -21.68 -10.99 -1.60
N GLU A 86 -21.49 -11.15 -2.91
CA GLU A 86 -21.87 -10.15 -3.92
C GLU A 86 -23.39 -10.00 -4.12
N ASN A 87 -24.16 -11.01 -3.74
CA ASN A 87 -25.61 -11.07 -3.97
C ASN A 87 -26.44 -10.49 -2.82
N LEU A 88 -25.82 -9.78 -1.88
CA LEU A 88 -26.55 -9.04 -0.85
C LEU A 88 -27.12 -7.72 -1.41
N PRO A 89 -28.23 -7.20 -0.84
CA PRO A 89 -28.91 -6.01 -1.34
C PRO A 89 -28.16 -4.72 -0.95
N TYR A 90 -26.93 -4.55 -1.44
CA TYR A 90 -26.14 -3.35 -1.25
C TYR A 90 -26.71 -2.18 -2.06
N GLN A 91 -26.74 -0.99 -1.44
CA GLN A 91 -27.20 0.23 -2.10
C GLN A 91 -26.17 0.78 -3.10
N HIS A 92 -24.89 0.54 -2.83
CA HIS A 92 -23.78 0.92 -3.71
C HIS A 92 -23.50 -0.23 -4.68
N SER A 93 -23.94 -0.12 -5.91
CA SER A 93 -23.78 -1.21 -6.90
C SER A 93 -23.56 -0.69 -8.33
N CYS A 94 -23.28 0.60 -8.48
CA CYS A 94 -23.29 1.21 -9.80
C CYS A 94 -22.10 0.75 -10.67
N GLU A 95 -20.98 0.31 -10.07
CA GLU A 95 -19.84 -0.23 -10.81
C GLU A 95 -19.84 -1.76 -10.91
N GLY A 96 -20.96 -2.42 -10.59
CA GLY A 96 -21.13 -3.87 -10.71
C GLY A 96 -21.41 -4.56 -9.36
N PRO A 97 -21.71 -5.87 -9.40
CA PRO A 97 -22.09 -6.64 -8.20
C PRO A 97 -20.94 -6.81 -7.19
N ASP A 98 -19.69 -6.74 -7.65
CA ASP A 98 -18.48 -6.85 -6.84
C ASP A 98 -17.99 -5.50 -6.29
N ASP A 99 -18.75 -4.41 -6.44
CA ASP A 99 -18.34 -3.04 -6.08
C ASP A 99 -18.35 -2.80 -4.56
N MET A 100 -19.54 -2.78 -3.95
CA MET A 100 -19.64 -2.68 -2.49
C MET A 100 -18.93 -3.81 -1.74
N PRO A 101 -19.00 -5.09 -2.16
CA PRO A 101 -18.23 -6.15 -1.53
C PRO A 101 -16.74 -5.84 -1.47
N ALA A 102 -16.16 -5.31 -2.54
CA ALA A 102 -14.74 -4.96 -2.57
C ALA A 102 -14.40 -3.84 -1.57
N HIS A 103 -15.25 -2.83 -1.42
CA HIS A 103 -15.09 -1.81 -0.38
C HIS A 103 -15.13 -2.37 1.03
N ILE A 104 -16.06 -3.30 1.31
CA ILE A 104 -16.16 -3.94 2.63
C ILE A 104 -14.92 -4.79 2.90
N LYS A 105 -14.48 -5.60 1.94
CA LYS A 105 -13.26 -6.40 2.07
C LYS A 105 -12.05 -5.49 2.31
N ALA A 106 -11.93 -4.37 1.59
CA ALA A 106 -10.85 -3.41 1.79
C ALA A 106 -10.87 -2.78 3.20
N LEU A 107 -12.05 -2.50 3.77
CA LEU A 107 -12.19 -2.03 5.16
C LEU A 107 -11.74 -3.08 6.19
N LEU A 108 -11.97 -4.37 5.91
CA LEU A 108 -11.60 -5.46 6.83
C LEU A 108 -10.09 -5.70 6.90
N PHE A 109 -9.38 -5.59 5.77
CA PHE A 109 -7.92 -5.75 5.71
C PHE A 109 -7.15 -4.46 6.03
N GLY A 110 -7.64 -3.33 5.52
CA GLY A 110 -6.97 -2.03 5.62
C GLY A 110 -6.12 -1.69 4.39
N SER A 111 -5.83 -0.39 4.25
CA SER A 111 -5.13 0.17 3.08
C SER A 111 -3.65 0.41 3.31
N SER A 112 -3.10 0.06 4.47
CA SER A 112 -1.69 0.34 4.76
C SER A 112 -1.02 -0.72 5.63
N LEU A 113 0.31 -0.79 5.50
CA LEU A 113 1.20 -1.63 6.28
C LEU A 113 2.32 -0.78 6.86
N SER A 114 2.81 -1.17 8.03
CA SER A 114 3.97 -0.59 8.69
C SER A 114 4.89 -1.72 9.14
N ILE A 115 6.06 -1.83 8.51
CA ILE A 115 7.00 -2.96 8.65
C ILE A 115 8.34 -2.40 9.13
N PRO A 116 8.95 -2.92 10.20
CA PRO A 116 10.27 -2.46 10.61
C PRO A 116 11.34 -2.76 9.55
N ILE A 117 12.37 -1.90 9.49
CA ILE A 117 13.58 -2.13 8.71
C ILE A 117 14.71 -2.47 9.70
N THR A 118 15.47 -3.51 9.39
CA THR A 118 16.66 -3.92 10.15
C THR A 118 17.76 -4.34 9.18
N ASP A 119 18.95 -3.78 9.33
CA ASP A 119 20.13 -4.04 8.49
C ASP A 119 19.85 -3.97 6.99
N GLY A 120 19.13 -2.92 6.57
CA GLY A 120 18.82 -2.66 5.18
C GLY A 120 17.77 -3.59 4.57
N LYS A 121 16.98 -4.28 5.39
CA LYS A 121 15.96 -5.24 4.95
C LYS A 121 14.65 -5.05 5.69
N LEU A 122 13.54 -5.41 5.04
CA LEU A 122 12.25 -5.52 5.70
C LEU A 122 12.33 -6.64 6.75
N ASN A 123 11.97 -6.33 7.98
CA ASN A 123 11.96 -7.27 9.10
C ASN A 123 10.63 -8.03 9.13
N LEU A 124 10.54 -9.02 8.25
CA LEU A 124 9.40 -9.94 8.13
C LEU A 124 9.73 -11.27 8.81
N GLY A 125 8.73 -11.91 9.42
CA GLY A 125 8.86 -13.31 9.84
C GLY A 125 9.13 -14.23 8.66
N THR A 126 9.69 -15.42 8.93
CA THR A 126 10.07 -16.41 7.89
C THR A 126 8.96 -16.67 6.86
N TRP A 127 7.73 -16.78 7.36
CA TRP A 127 6.55 -17.05 6.56
C TRP A 127 5.75 -15.80 6.20
N GLN A 128 6.21 -14.60 6.54
CA GLN A 128 5.46 -13.38 6.25
C GLN A 128 5.86 -12.79 4.89
N GLY A 129 4.86 -12.42 4.12
CA GLY A 129 5.00 -11.68 2.87
C GLY A 129 3.98 -10.57 2.77
N ILE A 130 4.30 -9.56 1.95
CA ILE A 130 3.40 -8.47 1.62
C ILE A 130 2.44 -8.96 0.54
N TRP A 131 1.15 -8.89 0.83
CA TRP A 131 0.09 -9.23 -0.09
C TRP A 131 -0.59 -7.98 -0.63
N LEU A 132 -0.85 -7.95 -1.94
CA LEU A 132 -1.88 -7.13 -2.55
C LEU A 132 -3.15 -7.97 -2.63
N CYS A 133 -4.22 -7.52 -1.99
CA CYS A 133 -5.53 -8.15 -2.11
C CYS A 133 -6.37 -7.32 -3.08
N GLU A 134 -6.54 -7.83 -4.29
CA GLU A 134 -7.44 -7.26 -5.29
C GLU A 134 -8.83 -7.86 -5.09
N HIS A 135 -9.84 -7.03 -4.85
CA HIS A 135 -11.20 -7.51 -4.53
C HIS A 135 -12.16 -7.40 -5.71
N ARG A 136 -11.77 -6.70 -6.78
CA ARG A 136 -12.58 -6.48 -7.99
C ARG A 136 -12.17 -7.47 -9.08
N ASN A 137 -13.12 -7.99 -9.84
CA ASN A 137 -12.79 -8.77 -11.04
C ASN A 137 -12.37 -7.85 -12.20
N ARG A 138 -13.00 -6.68 -12.30
CA ARG A 138 -12.73 -5.63 -13.29
C ARG A 138 -13.07 -4.27 -12.70
N ALA A 139 -12.32 -3.24 -13.09
CA ALA A 139 -12.73 -1.85 -12.84
C ALA A 139 -13.91 -1.51 -13.78
N GLY A 140 -15.12 -1.45 -13.23
CA GLY A 140 -16.32 -1.02 -13.95
C GLY A 140 -16.47 0.50 -13.98
N GLN A 141 -17.19 1.03 -14.96
CA GLN A 141 -17.72 2.40 -14.88
C GLN A 141 -19.08 2.37 -14.17
N CYS A 142 -19.37 3.40 -13.38
CA CYS A 142 -20.65 3.56 -12.71
C CYS A 142 -21.79 3.69 -13.74
N ALA A 143 -22.56 2.62 -13.93
CA ALA A 143 -23.77 2.59 -14.74
C ALA A 143 -24.96 2.89 -13.83
N HIS A 144 -25.24 4.18 -13.59
CA HIS A 144 -26.45 4.58 -12.88
C HIS A 144 -27.63 4.55 -13.87
N PRO A 145 -28.67 3.71 -13.68
CA PRO A 145 -29.82 3.69 -14.59
C PRO A 145 -30.71 4.94 -14.49
N GLU A 146 -30.47 5.87 -13.55
CA GLU A 146 -31.35 7.02 -13.28
C GLU A 146 -30.69 8.42 -13.33
N ARG A 147 -29.42 8.55 -13.76
CA ARG A 147 -28.86 9.88 -14.06
C ARG A 147 -28.74 10.04 -15.56
N GLY A 148 -29.81 10.52 -16.18
CA GLY A 148 -29.83 10.95 -17.57
C GLY A 148 -28.68 11.89 -17.89
N THR A 149 -28.16 11.78 -19.11
CA THR A 149 -27.29 12.80 -19.72
C THR A 149 -27.94 14.17 -19.56
N PRO A 150 -27.23 15.21 -19.05
CA PRO A 150 -27.81 16.54 -18.99
C PRO A 150 -27.98 17.07 -20.42
N GLN A 151 -29.21 17.04 -20.93
CA GLN A 151 -29.67 17.89 -22.00
C GLN A 151 -30.35 19.10 -21.35
N GLY A 152 -29.85 20.30 -21.63
CA GLY A 152 -30.56 21.56 -21.39
C GLY A 152 -30.02 22.45 -20.27
N ASP A 153 -29.35 23.54 -20.69
CA ASP A 153 -29.45 24.91 -20.20
C ASP A 153 -29.22 25.19 -18.70
N ALA A 154 -27.95 25.27 -18.30
CA ALA A 154 -27.54 25.90 -17.05
C ALA A 154 -27.42 27.42 -17.22
N LEU A 155 -28.46 28.16 -16.82
CA LEU A 155 -28.33 29.57 -16.46
C LEU A 155 -27.46 29.70 -15.20
N LEU A 156 -26.53 30.65 -15.27
CA LEU A 156 -25.50 30.97 -14.28
C LEU A 156 -26.09 31.39 -12.92
N LEU A 157 -25.74 30.66 -11.86
CA LEU A 157 -25.58 31.22 -10.51
C LEU A 157 -24.38 30.55 -9.82
N PRO A 158 -23.36 31.31 -9.36
CA PRO A 158 -22.21 30.76 -8.67
C PRO A 158 -22.44 30.82 -7.16
N PHE A 159 -22.69 29.67 -6.52
CA PHE A 159 -22.41 29.51 -5.10
C PHE A 159 -21.52 28.28 -4.90
N PHE A 160 -20.32 28.60 -4.41
CA PHE A 160 -19.20 27.74 -4.07
C PHE A 160 -19.60 26.65 -3.06
N PHE A 161 -19.46 25.40 -3.47
CA PHE A 161 -19.00 24.31 -2.61
C PHE A 161 -18.06 23.44 -3.46
N PRO A 162 -16.77 23.29 -3.11
CA PRO A 162 -15.89 22.39 -3.85
C PRO A 162 -16.14 20.97 -3.33
N PHE A 163 -17.31 20.41 -3.61
CA PHE A 163 -17.39 18.97 -3.77
C PHE A 163 -16.76 18.68 -5.12
N ASN A 164 -15.46 18.36 -5.11
CA ASN A 164 -14.84 17.67 -6.22
C ASN A 164 -15.62 16.36 -6.41
N PHE A 165 -16.62 16.44 -7.28
CA PHE A 165 -17.22 15.30 -7.93
C PHE A 165 -16.04 14.54 -8.54
N PHE A 166 -15.67 13.42 -7.92
CA PHE A 166 -14.69 12.50 -8.47
C PHE A 166 -15.22 12.08 -9.84
N ARG A 167 -14.74 12.77 -10.87
CA ARG A 167 -14.94 12.40 -12.25
C ARG A 167 -14.19 11.08 -12.39
N CYS A 168 -14.93 9.97 -12.25
CA CYS A 168 -14.47 8.60 -12.46
C CYS A 168 -14.14 8.42 -13.95
N ASN A 169 -13.08 9.10 -14.39
CA ASN A 169 -12.68 9.23 -15.78
C ASN A 169 -11.16 9.36 -15.89
N LEU A 170 -10.45 8.56 -15.09
CA LEU A 170 -9.01 8.36 -15.20
C LEU A 170 -8.74 6.85 -15.33
N TYR A 171 -8.60 6.44 -16.59
CA TYR A 171 -7.88 5.28 -17.10
C TYR A 171 -8.31 3.90 -16.60
N PHE A 172 -8.95 3.17 -17.51
CA PHE A 172 -9.07 1.72 -17.55
C PHE A 172 -7.68 1.03 -17.52
N ASN A 173 -7.09 0.94 -16.33
CA ASN A 173 -5.94 0.11 -15.93
C ASN A 173 -5.65 0.33 -14.43
N ILE A 174 -6.72 0.37 -13.61
CA ILE A 174 -6.68 0.81 -12.22
C ILE A 174 -6.17 -0.32 -11.31
N THR A 175 -4.89 -0.59 -11.42
CA THR A 175 -4.02 -1.30 -10.48
C THR A 175 -2.64 -0.85 -10.93
N ASN A 176 -1.87 -0.01 -10.25
CA ASN A 176 -1.69 0.12 -8.84
C ASN A 176 -0.90 1.40 -8.62
N VAL A 177 -1.47 2.40 -7.94
CA VAL A 177 -0.64 3.46 -7.38
C VAL A 177 -0.50 3.18 -5.90
N LEU A 178 0.71 2.83 -5.51
CA LEU A 178 1.07 2.61 -4.13
C LEU A 178 2.02 3.72 -3.71
N GLU A 179 1.69 4.38 -2.61
CA GLU A 179 2.55 5.40 -2.02
C GLU A 179 3.26 4.78 -0.82
N ILE A 180 4.59 4.73 -0.91
CA ILE A 180 5.46 4.19 0.14
C ILE A 180 6.11 5.37 0.86
N TRP A 181 5.97 5.34 2.17
CA TRP A 181 6.62 6.24 3.11
C TRP A 181 7.62 5.43 3.94
N CYS A 182 8.91 5.55 3.69
CA CYS A 182 9.91 5.04 4.63
C CYS A 182 10.18 6.10 5.70
N VAL A 183 9.74 5.81 6.92
CA VAL A 183 9.94 6.61 8.13
C VAL A 183 11.15 6.06 8.88
N VAL A 184 12.22 6.83 9.03
CA VAL A 184 13.36 6.41 9.85
C VAL A 184 13.24 6.98 11.26
N LEU A 185 13.34 6.10 12.26
CA LEU A 185 13.69 6.48 13.63
C LEU A 185 15.07 5.87 13.91
N GLY A 186 16.14 6.67 13.83
CA GLY A 186 17.48 6.18 14.12
C GLY A 186 18.53 7.30 14.29
N PRO A 187 19.46 7.18 15.25
CA PRO A 187 20.56 8.11 15.42
C PRO A 187 21.58 7.92 14.29
N THR A 188 22.07 9.04 13.75
CA THR A 188 23.13 9.10 12.73
C THR A 188 24.36 8.29 13.16
N ALA A 189 24.68 7.20 12.47
CA ALA A 189 26.00 6.61 12.52
C ALA A 189 26.98 7.56 11.80
N LEU A 190 27.72 8.34 12.58
CA LEU A 190 28.85 9.12 12.10
C LEU A 190 29.93 8.15 11.61
N ALA A 191 30.15 8.11 10.30
CA ALA A 191 31.41 7.63 9.76
C ALA A 191 32.52 8.58 10.22
N GLY A 192 33.39 8.14 11.13
CA GLY A 192 34.68 8.79 11.36
C GLY A 192 35.01 9.32 12.75
N THR A 193 34.38 8.86 13.83
CA THR A 193 34.88 9.10 15.19
C THR A 193 35.12 7.79 15.92
N GLU A 194 36.34 7.66 16.43
CA GLU A 194 36.87 6.53 17.19
C GLU A 194 35.86 6.00 18.23
N LEU A 195 35.75 4.67 18.28
CA LEU A 195 35.07 3.94 19.35
C LEU A 195 35.73 4.29 20.68
N LEU A 196 35.07 5.12 21.51
CA LEU A 196 35.37 5.16 22.93
C LEU A 196 34.93 3.83 23.57
N PRO A 197 35.74 3.27 24.50
CA PRO A 197 35.58 1.89 24.93
C PRO A 197 34.32 1.69 25.78
N SER A 198 33.58 0.64 25.43
CA SER A 198 32.73 -0.20 26.28
C SER A 198 32.56 0.25 27.74
N ILE A 199 31.38 0.79 28.08
CA ILE A 199 30.93 0.84 29.46
C ILE A 199 30.49 -0.57 29.86
N PHE A 200 31.40 -1.25 30.56
CA PHE A 200 31.16 -2.47 31.32
C PHE A 200 30.15 -2.17 32.43
N PHE A 201 28.93 -2.72 32.37
CA PHE A 201 28.08 -2.81 33.56
C PHE A 201 28.63 -3.93 34.47
N LYS A 202 29.51 -3.54 35.39
CA LYS A 202 29.93 -4.40 36.50
C LYS A 202 28.87 -4.30 37.60
N GLY A 203 27.81 -5.08 37.48
CA GLY A 203 26.84 -5.29 38.55
C GLY A 203 27.41 -6.24 39.59
N THR A 204 27.92 -5.71 40.69
CA THR A 204 28.30 -6.48 41.88
C THR A 204 27.06 -6.92 42.67
N SER A 205 27.04 -8.20 43.04
CA SER A 205 26.11 -8.76 44.02
C SER A 205 26.25 -8.09 45.40
N ARG A 206 25.13 -7.83 46.05
CA ARG A 206 24.91 -8.07 47.48
C ARG A 206 23.47 -8.51 47.69
#